data_AF-A0A2N2F2C2-F1
#
_entry.id   AF-A0A2N2F2C2-F1
#
_cell.length_a   1.000
_cell.length_b   1.000
_cell.length_c   1.000
_cell.angle_alpha   90.00
_cell.angle_beta   90.00
_cell.angle_gamma   90.00
#
_symmetry.space_group_name_H-M   'P 1'
#
loop_
_entity.id
_entity.type
_entity.pdbx_description
1 polymer ?
#
loop_
_entity_poly.entity_id
_entity_poly.type
_entity_poly.pdbx_seq_one_letter_code
_entity_poly.pdbx_strand_id
1 'polypeptide(L)'
;MKPSDYASSVGVVKALESRLIPAHKLRRLADFTGEDDFMRGLSDTSYASRKFPPPTLDSEAGCLISSLFEKYLVDKPLRDVFTAEHGFAAALAEIKLALASDSESGPAAVSAHRAAVLRRELSAANAGCSAAMPSADAITSAVDRQKFFGLPEPLPEVCGLLTSGKSMPSAAAADFAAYAAFFSWALDKTSAFPAARHYFKIRVDAVNAANYARCVLPQTGDETSPVKTDFFAGGFIDKDVFSEAVGALVDPTSLFSSSRFHEYRKSFSGAGAHTPVTASKFIDDASTDYWVKMRLEPFGFHHVCGYAHALKTEIKNLKIISAGIRSHLPPADIKNRLRHSYF
;
A
#
# COMPACT_ATOMS: atom_id res chain seq x y z
N MET A 1 -26.66 -7.98 2.50
CA MET A 1 -26.55 -7.91 3.97
C MET A 1 -26.87 -6.48 4.42
N LYS A 2 -27.40 -6.24 5.63
CA LYS A 2 -27.82 -4.88 6.04
C LYS A 2 -26.65 -4.17 6.74
N PRO A 3 -26.49 -2.84 6.59
CA PRO A 3 -25.46 -2.09 7.30
C PRO A 3 -25.49 -2.27 8.83
N SER A 4 -26.67 -2.54 9.40
CA SER A 4 -26.86 -2.85 10.83
C SER A 4 -26.07 -4.05 11.32
N ASP A 5 -25.73 -4.98 10.43
CA ASP A 5 -24.99 -6.21 10.79
C ASP A 5 -23.54 -5.88 11.22
N TYR A 6 -23.07 -4.66 10.94
CA TYR A 6 -21.78 -4.12 11.39
C TYR A 6 -21.85 -3.38 12.73
N ALA A 7 -23.01 -3.25 13.39
CA ALA A 7 -23.15 -2.38 14.58
C ALA A 7 -22.18 -2.74 15.71
N SER A 8 -21.99 -4.03 15.98
CA SER A 8 -21.00 -4.50 16.98
C SER A 8 -19.56 -4.18 16.56
N SER A 9 -19.24 -4.40 15.28
CA SER A 9 -17.94 -4.05 14.69
C SER A 9 -17.63 -2.57 14.84
N VAL A 10 -18.61 -1.69 14.59
CA VAL A 10 -18.44 -0.23 14.72
C VAL A 10 -18.10 0.15 16.16
N GLY A 11 -18.82 -0.36 17.16
CA GLY A 11 -18.56 -0.03 18.57
C GLY A 11 -17.13 -0.40 18.99
N VAL A 12 -16.66 -1.59 18.62
CA VAL A 12 -15.29 -2.03 18.91
C VAL A 12 -14.27 -1.15 18.19
N VAL A 13 -14.47 -0.91 16.89
CA VAL A 13 -13.54 -0.09 16.11
C VAL A 13 -13.47 1.34 16.61
N LYS A 14 -14.58 1.97 17.00
CA LYS A 14 -14.60 3.32 17.57
C LYS A 14 -13.80 3.41 18.87
N ALA A 15 -13.85 2.37 19.70
CA ALA A 15 -13.01 2.29 20.89
C ALA A 15 -11.52 2.16 20.53
N LEU A 16 -11.18 1.38 19.50
CA LEU A 16 -9.80 1.26 19.01
C LEU A 16 -9.28 2.56 18.36
N GLU A 17 -10.12 3.25 17.61
CA GLU A 17 -9.83 4.53 16.96
C GLU A 17 -9.36 5.59 17.98
N SER A 18 -9.88 5.57 19.21
CA SER A 18 -9.45 6.48 20.28
C SER A 18 -7.98 6.35 20.70
N ARG A 19 -7.33 5.24 20.31
CA ARG A 19 -5.92 4.95 20.62
C ARG A 19 -4.97 5.38 19.51
N LEU A 20 -5.49 5.81 18.35
CA LEU A 20 -4.67 6.32 17.26
C LEU A 20 -4.09 7.70 17.61
N ILE A 21 -2.88 7.95 17.13
CA ILE A 21 -2.12 9.17 17.30
C ILE A 21 -2.67 10.24 16.33
N PRO A 22 -3.16 11.38 16.84
CA PRO A 22 -3.71 12.44 16.00
C PRO A 22 -2.62 13.19 15.21
N ALA A 23 -3.01 13.82 14.10
CA ALA A 23 -2.07 14.51 13.19
C ALA A 23 -1.14 15.50 13.89
N HIS A 24 -1.67 16.33 14.80
CA HIS A 24 -0.89 17.35 15.50
C HIS A 24 0.23 16.74 16.34
N LYS A 25 0.00 15.56 16.92
CA LYS A 25 1.00 14.86 17.73
C LYS A 25 2.08 14.22 16.85
N LEU A 26 1.72 13.63 15.71
CA LEU A 26 2.70 13.16 14.72
C LEU A 26 3.59 14.30 14.23
N ARG A 27 3.01 15.49 13.97
CA ARG A 27 3.78 16.67 13.56
C ARG A 27 4.70 17.18 14.67
N ARG A 28 4.26 17.16 15.94
CA ARG A 28 5.09 17.49 17.09
C ARG A 28 6.24 16.48 17.28
N LEU A 29 5.98 15.19 17.07
CA LEU A 29 7.01 14.15 17.14
C LEU A 29 8.12 14.37 16.10
N ALA A 30 7.78 14.92 14.93
CA ALA A 30 8.73 15.27 13.89
C ALA A 30 9.62 16.48 14.22
N ASP A 31 9.31 17.25 15.28
CA ASP A 31 10.13 18.38 15.74
C ASP A 31 11.28 17.95 16.65
N PHE A 32 11.28 16.72 17.15
CA PHE A 32 12.37 16.21 17.96
C PHE A 32 13.62 15.95 17.10
N THR A 33 14.79 16.28 17.65
CA THR A 33 16.09 16.08 16.99
C THR A 33 16.83 14.85 17.50
N GLY A 34 16.43 14.31 18.66
CA GLY A 34 17.04 13.14 19.30
C GLY A 34 16.07 11.99 19.47
N GLU A 35 16.58 10.76 19.40
CA GLU A 35 15.76 9.55 19.59
C GLU A 35 15.14 9.48 20.99
N ASP A 36 15.88 9.86 22.04
CA ASP A 36 15.38 9.82 23.43
C ASP A 36 14.16 10.72 23.62
N ASP A 37 14.18 11.93 23.03
CA ASP A 37 13.06 12.85 23.11
C ASP A 37 11.86 12.38 22.28
N PHE A 38 12.11 11.77 21.12
CA PHE A 38 11.06 11.09 20.35
C PHE A 38 10.41 9.96 21.17
N MET A 39 11.22 9.14 21.84
CA MET A 39 10.72 8.05 22.69
C MET A 39 9.93 8.57 23.89
N ARG A 40 10.38 9.65 24.54
CA ARG A 40 9.61 10.35 25.58
C ARG A 40 8.30 10.89 25.02
N GLY A 41 8.30 11.43 23.80
CA GLY A 41 7.10 11.92 23.13
C GLY A 41 6.04 10.84 22.83
N LEU A 42 6.43 9.57 22.85
CA LEU A 42 5.54 8.42 22.69
C LEU A 42 5.06 7.81 24.02
N SER A 43 5.53 8.30 25.18
CA SER A 43 5.31 7.65 26.48
C SER A 43 3.83 7.57 26.92
N ASP A 44 2.99 8.44 26.37
CA ASP A 44 1.54 8.52 26.61
C ASP A 44 0.72 7.87 25.47
N THR A 45 1.37 7.09 24.59
CA THR A 45 0.73 6.33 23.51
C THR A 45 0.81 4.82 23.76
N SER A 46 0.15 4.02 22.92
CA SER A 46 0.33 2.55 22.90
C SER A 46 1.74 2.09 22.53
N TYR A 47 2.64 3.01 22.19
CA TYR A 47 4.01 2.74 21.78
C TYR A 47 5.06 3.01 22.86
N ALA A 48 4.65 3.45 24.06
CA ALA A 48 5.53 3.89 25.15
C ALA A 48 6.68 2.92 25.52
N SER A 49 6.42 1.62 25.45
CA SER A 49 7.36 0.56 25.86
C SER A 49 8.14 -0.06 24.71
N ARG A 50 7.99 0.45 23.48
CA ARG A 50 8.61 -0.14 22.28
C ARG A 50 9.92 0.54 21.94
N LYS A 51 10.89 -0.20 21.40
CA LYS A 51 12.08 0.41 20.77
C LYS A 51 11.76 0.80 19.33
N PHE A 52 12.29 1.92 18.84
CA PHE A 52 12.11 2.35 17.44
C PHE A 52 13.39 2.32 16.61
N PRO A 53 13.32 1.86 15.33
CA PRO A 53 12.17 1.21 14.70
C PRO A 53 11.96 -0.21 15.28
N PRO A 54 10.75 -0.57 15.74
CA PRO A 54 10.50 -1.90 16.27
C PRO A 54 10.57 -2.93 15.12
N PRO A 55 11.36 -4.01 15.24
CA PRO A 55 11.44 -5.03 14.20
C PRO A 55 10.13 -5.78 13.99
N THR A 56 9.24 -5.82 14.99
CA THR A 56 8.01 -6.62 14.99
C THR A 56 6.73 -5.82 14.78
N LEU A 57 6.81 -4.49 14.63
CA LEU A 57 5.58 -3.69 14.66
C LEU A 57 4.72 -3.86 13.41
N ASP A 58 5.35 -4.00 12.24
CA ASP A 58 4.62 -4.28 11.01
C ASP A 58 3.91 -5.63 11.07
N SER A 59 4.57 -6.67 11.61
CA SER A 59 3.97 -7.98 11.84
C SER A 59 2.83 -7.89 12.86
N GLU A 60 3.07 -7.40 14.07
CA GLU A 60 2.03 -7.27 15.10
C GLU A 60 0.78 -6.53 14.61
N ALA A 61 0.96 -5.44 13.86
CA ALA A 61 -0.14 -4.72 13.24
C ALA A 61 -0.87 -5.56 12.18
N GLY A 62 -0.14 -6.32 11.36
CA GLY A 62 -0.70 -7.30 10.44
C GLY A 62 -1.61 -8.33 11.14
N CYS A 63 -1.28 -8.77 12.36
CA CYS A 63 -2.03 -9.79 13.12
C CYS A 63 -3.31 -9.21 13.63
N LEU A 64 -3.18 -8.01 14.21
CA LEU A 64 -4.32 -7.29 14.69
C LEU A 64 -5.30 -7.02 13.55
N ILE A 65 -4.81 -6.51 12.41
CA ILE A 65 -5.65 -6.23 11.23
C ILE A 65 -6.33 -7.51 10.72
N SER A 66 -5.59 -8.60 10.62
CA SER A 66 -6.16 -9.85 10.13
C SER A 66 -7.21 -10.43 11.06
N SER A 67 -6.94 -10.40 12.37
CA SER A 67 -7.93 -10.81 13.39
C SER A 67 -9.16 -9.90 13.36
N LEU A 68 -8.98 -8.60 13.13
CA LEU A 68 -10.08 -7.66 12.94
C LEU A 68 -10.91 -8.00 11.71
N PHE A 69 -10.28 -8.32 10.59
CA PHE A 69 -10.99 -8.72 9.37
C PHE A 69 -11.74 -10.03 9.54
N GLU A 70 -11.11 -11.05 10.11
CA GLU A 70 -11.75 -12.33 10.37
C GLU A 70 -12.99 -12.20 11.26
N LYS A 71 -12.88 -11.39 12.32
CA LYS A 71 -13.93 -11.24 13.33
C LYS A 71 -15.02 -10.24 12.94
N TYR A 72 -14.67 -9.15 12.26
CA TYR A 72 -15.56 -7.99 12.09
C TYR A 72 -15.88 -7.64 10.64
N LEU A 73 -15.19 -8.18 9.63
CA LEU A 73 -15.63 -8.13 8.23
C LEU A 73 -16.52 -9.34 7.94
N VAL A 74 -17.84 -9.12 8.02
CA VAL A 74 -18.82 -10.20 7.89
C VAL A 74 -18.92 -10.71 6.45
N ASP A 75 -18.94 -9.79 5.48
CA ASP A 75 -19.00 -10.15 4.06
C ASP A 75 -17.71 -10.82 3.59
N LYS A 76 -17.79 -12.09 3.19
CA LYS A 76 -16.64 -12.86 2.69
C LYS A 76 -15.91 -12.16 1.53
N PRO A 77 -16.57 -11.63 0.48
CA PRO A 77 -15.86 -10.95 -0.60
C PRO A 77 -15.06 -9.73 -0.13
N LEU A 78 -15.59 -8.97 0.83
CA LEU A 78 -14.87 -7.84 1.43
C LEU A 78 -13.69 -8.32 2.28
N ARG A 79 -13.90 -9.36 3.10
CA ARG A 79 -12.84 -9.95 3.90
C ARG A 79 -11.69 -10.45 3.02
N ASP A 80 -12.00 -11.18 1.95
CA ASP A 80 -11.00 -11.73 1.03
C ASP A 80 -10.20 -10.59 0.36
N VAL A 81 -10.88 -9.59 -0.22
CA VAL A 81 -10.22 -8.52 -0.97
C VAL A 81 -9.36 -7.61 -0.08
N PHE A 82 -9.85 -7.24 1.11
CA PHE A 82 -9.08 -6.40 2.03
C PHE A 82 -7.94 -7.19 2.67
N THR A 83 -8.13 -8.48 2.99
CA THR A 83 -7.02 -9.31 3.47
C THR A 83 -5.92 -9.42 2.42
N ALA A 84 -6.28 -9.69 1.16
CA ALA A 84 -5.35 -9.72 0.05
C ALA A 84 -4.66 -8.37 -0.12
N GLU A 85 -5.39 -7.25 -0.16
CA GLU A 85 -4.82 -5.91 -0.28
C GLU A 85 -3.75 -5.61 0.79
N HIS A 86 -4.00 -6.05 2.02
CA HIS A 86 -3.10 -5.81 3.13
C HIS A 86 -1.80 -6.62 3.03
N GLY A 87 -1.85 -7.85 2.52
CA GLY A 87 -0.71 -8.77 2.40
C GLY A 87 -0.09 -8.90 1.01
N PHE A 88 -0.70 -8.32 -0.03
CA PHE A 88 -0.34 -8.58 -1.44
C PHE A 88 1.10 -8.21 -1.76
N ALA A 89 1.56 -7.03 -1.31
CA ALA A 89 2.93 -6.57 -1.57
C ALA A 89 3.99 -7.50 -0.95
N ALA A 90 3.72 -8.03 0.24
CA ALA A 90 4.61 -9.00 0.90
C ALA A 90 4.58 -10.34 0.16
N ALA A 91 3.40 -10.86 -0.17
CA ALA A 91 3.28 -12.10 -0.93
C ALA A 91 3.96 -12.02 -2.31
N LEU A 92 3.79 -10.90 -3.03
CA LEU A 92 4.43 -10.66 -4.33
C LEU A 92 5.96 -10.62 -4.21
N ALA A 93 6.49 -9.99 -3.16
CA ALA A 93 7.92 -9.99 -2.93
C ALA A 93 8.46 -11.40 -2.63
N GLU A 94 7.75 -12.23 -1.86
CA GLU A 94 8.12 -13.64 -1.68
C GLU A 94 8.08 -14.43 -2.99
N ILE A 95 7.03 -14.26 -3.81
CA ILE A 95 6.93 -14.91 -5.13
C ILE A 95 8.15 -14.54 -6.00
N LYS A 96 8.50 -13.25 -6.07
CA LYS A 96 9.67 -12.78 -6.85
C LYS A 96 10.98 -13.34 -6.31
N LEU A 97 11.11 -13.49 -4.98
CA LEU A 97 12.29 -14.08 -4.34
C LEU A 97 12.43 -15.57 -4.63
N ALA A 98 11.33 -16.32 -4.57
CA ALA A 98 11.31 -17.74 -4.91
C ALA A 98 11.72 -17.94 -6.38
N LEU A 99 11.12 -17.18 -7.29
CA LEU A 99 11.45 -17.24 -8.73
C LEU A 99 12.89 -16.87 -9.07
N ALA A 100 13.50 -15.96 -8.30
CA ALA A 100 14.90 -15.56 -8.50
C ALA A 100 15.91 -16.61 -7.98
N SER A 101 15.49 -17.48 -7.06
CA SER A 101 16.34 -18.52 -6.48
C SER A 101 16.50 -19.73 -7.41
N ASP A 102 15.58 -19.89 -8.37
CA ASP A 102 15.57 -20.96 -9.38
C ASP A 102 16.43 -20.65 -10.62
N SER A 103 16.84 -19.37 -10.83
CA SER A 103 17.64 -18.97 -11.98
C SER A 103 19.15 -19.03 -11.69
N GLU A 104 19.85 -20.08 -12.15
CA GLU A 104 21.31 -20.24 -12.06
C GLU A 104 22.13 -19.25 -12.94
N SER A 105 21.64 -18.07 -13.32
CA SER A 105 22.32 -17.21 -14.33
C SER A 105 22.17 -15.68 -14.14
N GLY A 106 22.81 -15.11 -13.10
CA GLY A 106 23.31 -13.72 -12.99
C GLY A 106 22.30 -12.53 -12.87
N PRO A 107 22.71 -11.30 -12.44
CA PRO A 107 23.93 -10.87 -11.73
C PRO A 107 23.72 -10.93 -10.20
N ALA A 108 24.43 -11.85 -9.55
CA ALA A 108 24.08 -12.41 -8.24
C ALA A 108 24.54 -11.63 -6.99
N ALA A 109 25.18 -10.45 -7.10
CA ALA A 109 25.69 -9.74 -5.92
C ALA A 109 24.82 -8.54 -5.49
N VAL A 110 24.37 -7.71 -6.44
CA VAL A 110 23.55 -6.51 -6.15
C VAL A 110 22.07 -6.87 -5.99
N SER A 111 21.60 -7.91 -6.69
CA SER A 111 20.25 -8.48 -6.50
C SER A 111 20.14 -9.26 -5.20
N ALA A 112 21.19 -9.99 -4.78
CA ALA A 112 21.20 -10.74 -3.52
C ALA A 112 21.22 -9.85 -2.29
N HIS A 113 21.93 -8.72 -2.31
CA HIS A 113 21.86 -7.75 -1.21
C HIS A 113 20.47 -7.11 -1.12
N ARG A 114 19.88 -6.73 -2.27
CA ARG A 114 18.52 -6.17 -2.32
C ARG A 114 17.46 -7.21 -1.94
N ALA A 115 17.66 -8.47 -2.32
CA ALA A 115 16.86 -9.63 -1.94
C ALA A 115 17.04 -9.98 -0.45
N ALA A 116 18.22 -9.83 0.12
CA ALA A 116 18.49 -10.04 1.54
C ALA A 116 17.91 -8.91 2.40
N VAL A 117 17.98 -7.66 1.92
CA VAL A 117 17.29 -6.51 2.54
C VAL A 117 15.78 -6.68 2.43
N LEU A 118 15.26 -7.05 1.27
CA LEU A 118 13.84 -7.39 1.08
C LEU A 118 13.42 -8.56 1.98
N ARG A 119 14.22 -9.65 2.08
CA ARG A 119 13.97 -10.78 2.99
C ARG A 119 14.00 -10.35 4.45
N ARG A 120 14.87 -9.41 4.84
CA ARG A 120 14.96 -8.91 6.22
C ARG A 120 13.79 -7.98 6.55
N GLU A 121 13.33 -7.18 5.59
CA GLU A 121 12.15 -6.32 5.71
C GLU A 121 10.83 -7.12 5.64
N LEU A 122 10.75 -8.15 4.79
CA LEU A 122 9.61 -9.06 4.68
C LEU A 122 9.52 -10.04 5.84
N SER A 123 10.61 -10.68 6.27
CA SER A 123 10.59 -11.57 7.43
C SER A 123 10.20 -10.82 8.70
N ALA A 124 10.61 -9.54 8.85
CA ALA A 124 10.16 -8.67 9.92
C ALA A 124 8.65 -8.32 9.82
N ALA A 125 8.14 -8.13 8.60
CA ALA A 125 6.72 -7.85 8.34
C ALA A 125 5.81 -9.08 8.40
N ASN A 126 6.33 -10.29 8.13
CA ASN A 126 5.59 -11.56 8.08
C ASN A 126 5.82 -12.46 9.31
N ALA A 127 6.73 -12.12 10.25
CA ALA A 127 7.03 -12.94 11.44
C ALA A 127 5.84 -13.13 12.40
N GLY A 128 4.79 -12.36 12.22
CA GLY A 128 3.45 -12.88 12.30
C GLY A 128 2.71 -12.28 11.13
N CYS A 129 1.76 -13.01 10.52
CA CYS A 129 0.34 -12.80 10.83
C CYS A 129 -0.63 -13.43 9.83
N SER A 130 -1.62 -14.12 10.42
CA SER A 130 -2.87 -14.65 9.85
C SER A 130 -2.83 -15.93 9.01
N ALA A 131 -3.78 -16.82 9.30
CA ALA A 131 -4.10 -18.02 8.54
C ALA A 131 -4.64 -17.74 7.11
N ALA A 132 -4.90 -16.47 6.75
CA ALA A 132 -5.53 -16.11 5.49
C ALA A 132 -4.55 -15.69 4.37
N MET A 133 -3.32 -15.26 4.69
CA MET A 133 -2.25 -15.09 3.70
C MET A 133 -1.23 -16.23 3.87
N PRO A 134 -0.74 -16.84 2.78
CA PRO A 134 0.16 -17.98 2.87
C PRO A 134 1.50 -17.55 3.48
N SER A 135 2.09 -18.44 4.28
CA SER A 135 3.44 -18.22 4.81
C SER A 135 4.47 -18.17 3.68
N ALA A 136 5.63 -17.56 3.94
CA ALA A 136 6.74 -17.53 2.99
C ALA A 136 7.12 -18.95 2.51
N ASP A 137 7.11 -19.94 3.41
CA ASP A 137 7.38 -21.35 3.09
C ASP A 137 6.32 -21.95 2.16
N ALA A 138 5.04 -21.60 2.37
CA ALA A 138 3.95 -22.07 1.53
C ALA A 138 4.01 -21.46 0.13
N ILE A 139 4.35 -20.16 0.02
CA ILE A 139 4.57 -19.48 -1.27
C ILE A 139 5.75 -20.12 -2.00
N THR A 140 6.90 -20.26 -1.32
CA THR A 140 8.11 -20.84 -1.90
C THR A 140 7.84 -22.26 -2.40
N SER A 141 7.23 -23.10 -1.56
CA SER A 141 6.87 -24.48 -1.93
C SER A 141 5.90 -24.54 -3.12
N ALA A 142 4.96 -23.59 -3.23
CA ALA A 142 4.02 -23.53 -4.35
C ALA A 142 4.70 -23.12 -5.66
N VAL A 143 5.65 -22.18 -5.59
CA VAL A 143 6.49 -21.75 -6.72
C VAL A 143 7.39 -22.88 -7.20
N ASP A 144 8.16 -23.50 -6.29
CA ASP A 144 9.09 -24.60 -6.60
C ASP A 144 8.37 -25.79 -7.26
N ARG A 145 7.17 -26.11 -6.77
CA ARG A 145 6.36 -27.23 -7.28
C ARG A 145 5.52 -26.86 -8.50
N GLN A 146 5.51 -25.59 -8.91
CA GLN A 146 4.60 -25.02 -9.91
C GLN A 146 3.13 -25.42 -9.68
N LYS A 147 2.73 -25.47 -8.40
CA LYS A 147 1.39 -25.86 -7.97
C LYS A 147 0.80 -24.76 -7.11
N PHE A 148 -0.02 -23.94 -7.75
CA PHE A 148 -0.62 -22.76 -7.10
C PHE A 148 -2.01 -23.01 -6.53
N PHE A 149 -2.58 -24.21 -6.74
CA PHE A 149 -3.86 -24.64 -6.19
C PHE A 149 -3.78 -24.67 -4.66
N GLY A 150 -4.46 -23.72 -4.00
CA GLY A 150 -4.44 -23.57 -2.54
C GLY A 150 -3.89 -22.23 -2.05
N LEU A 151 -3.24 -21.45 -2.91
CA LEU A 151 -2.95 -20.05 -2.60
C LEU A 151 -4.26 -19.22 -2.69
N PRO A 152 -4.48 -18.24 -1.80
CA PRO A 152 -5.65 -17.37 -1.88
C PRO A 152 -5.60 -16.51 -3.13
N GLU A 153 -6.76 -16.25 -3.74
CA GLU A 153 -6.86 -15.31 -4.84
C GLU A 153 -6.35 -13.91 -4.42
N PRO A 154 -5.68 -13.17 -5.30
CA PRO A 154 -5.39 -13.46 -6.71
C PRO A 154 -4.02 -14.15 -6.95
N LEU A 155 -3.38 -14.68 -5.91
CA LEU A 155 -1.99 -15.18 -6.00
C LEU A 155 -1.80 -16.32 -7.03
N PRO A 156 -2.73 -17.28 -7.23
CA PRO A 156 -2.54 -18.32 -8.23
C PRO A 156 -2.38 -17.78 -9.65
N GLU A 157 -3.19 -16.79 -10.03
CA GLU A 157 -3.11 -16.14 -11.33
C GLU A 157 -1.79 -15.38 -11.47
N VAL A 158 -1.41 -14.63 -10.44
CA VAL A 158 -0.13 -13.90 -10.41
C VAL A 158 1.06 -14.84 -10.58
N CYS A 159 1.10 -15.95 -9.84
CA CYS A 159 2.15 -16.96 -10.01
C CYS A 159 2.16 -17.50 -11.43
N GLY A 160 0.99 -17.88 -11.98
CA GLY A 160 0.87 -18.37 -13.36
C GLY A 160 1.38 -17.38 -14.40
N LEU A 161 1.03 -16.09 -14.27
CA LEU A 161 1.53 -15.02 -15.15
C LEU A 161 3.05 -14.90 -15.09
N LEU A 162 3.63 -14.91 -13.89
CA LEU A 162 5.07 -14.75 -13.70
C LEU A 162 5.88 -15.98 -14.12
N THR A 163 5.30 -17.19 -14.10
CA THR A 163 5.98 -18.44 -14.50
C THR A 163 5.74 -18.87 -15.95
N SER A 164 4.76 -18.28 -16.65
CA SER A 164 4.35 -18.71 -18.00
C SER A 164 5.38 -18.44 -19.12
N GLY A 165 6.35 -17.55 -18.88
CA GLY A 165 7.36 -17.14 -19.86
C GLY A 165 8.63 -18.01 -19.86
N LYS A 166 9.36 -18.04 -21.00
CA LYS A 166 10.69 -18.68 -21.09
C LYS A 166 11.77 -17.98 -20.26
N SER A 167 11.56 -16.72 -19.91
CA SER A 167 12.45 -15.90 -19.09
C SER A 167 11.61 -15.01 -18.19
N MET A 168 12.11 -14.77 -16.98
CA MET A 168 11.43 -13.92 -16.01
C MET A 168 11.24 -12.50 -16.56
N PRO A 169 10.04 -11.91 -16.44
CA PRO A 169 9.84 -10.51 -16.79
C PRO A 169 10.74 -9.61 -15.94
N SER A 170 11.02 -8.40 -16.44
CA SER A 170 11.73 -7.39 -15.64
C SER A 170 10.99 -7.13 -14.33
N ALA A 171 11.70 -6.69 -13.28
CA ALA A 171 11.08 -6.46 -11.98
C ALA A 171 9.86 -5.51 -12.06
N ALA A 172 9.91 -4.51 -12.94
CA ALA A 172 8.82 -3.57 -13.19
C ALA A 172 7.65 -4.20 -13.96
N ALA A 173 7.93 -5.02 -14.98
CA ALA A 173 6.89 -5.72 -15.73
C ALA A 173 6.20 -6.79 -14.87
N ALA A 174 6.95 -7.47 -13.99
CA ALA A 174 6.40 -8.39 -12.99
C ALA A 174 5.46 -7.69 -12.02
N ASP A 175 5.88 -6.54 -11.48
CA ASP A 175 5.04 -5.74 -10.57
C ASP A 175 3.77 -5.25 -11.29
N PHE A 176 3.89 -4.76 -12.53
CA PHE A 176 2.74 -4.34 -13.32
C PHE A 176 1.75 -5.48 -13.56
N ALA A 177 2.21 -6.64 -14.06
CA ALA A 177 1.33 -7.79 -14.32
C ALA A 177 0.62 -8.26 -13.04
N ALA A 178 1.34 -8.33 -11.92
CA ALA A 178 0.77 -8.73 -10.64
C ALA A 178 -0.29 -7.74 -10.13
N TYR A 179 -0.01 -6.44 -10.16
CA TYR A 179 -0.99 -5.43 -9.73
C TYR A 179 -2.17 -5.29 -10.70
N ALA A 180 -1.98 -5.53 -11.99
CA ALA A 180 -3.06 -5.54 -12.97
C ALA A 180 -4.06 -6.68 -12.69
N ALA A 181 -3.55 -7.89 -12.43
CA ALA A 181 -4.37 -9.02 -12.00
C ALA A 181 -5.08 -8.73 -10.67
N PHE A 182 -4.35 -8.19 -9.68
CA PHE A 182 -4.94 -7.81 -8.39
C PHE A 182 -6.07 -6.78 -8.52
N PHE A 183 -5.87 -5.69 -9.28
CA PHE A 183 -6.91 -4.66 -9.42
C PHE A 183 -8.13 -5.16 -10.19
N SER A 184 -7.92 -5.94 -11.26
CA SER A 184 -9.01 -6.58 -12.00
C SER A 184 -9.87 -7.45 -11.07
N TRP A 185 -9.22 -8.35 -10.34
CA TRP A 185 -9.86 -9.22 -9.36
C TRP A 185 -10.57 -8.44 -8.24
N ALA A 186 -9.92 -7.43 -7.66
CA ALA A 186 -10.50 -6.63 -6.58
C ALA A 186 -11.75 -5.86 -7.03
N LEU A 187 -11.75 -5.32 -8.25
CA LEU A 187 -12.90 -4.60 -8.83
C LEU A 187 -14.08 -5.54 -9.12
N ASP A 188 -13.80 -6.79 -9.53
CA ASP A 188 -14.82 -7.82 -9.73
C ASP A 188 -15.44 -8.28 -8.40
N LYS A 189 -14.59 -8.64 -7.42
CA LYS A 189 -15.03 -9.07 -6.08
C LYS A 189 -15.83 -8.01 -5.34
N THR A 190 -15.58 -6.74 -5.62
CA THR A 190 -16.29 -5.61 -5.00
C THR A 190 -17.45 -5.07 -5.83
N SER A 191 -17.83 -5.72 -6.94
CA SER A 191 -18.92 -5.30 -7.84
C SER A 191 -20.25 -5.02 -7.11
N ALA A 192 -20.60 -5.85 -6.12
CA ALA A 192 -21.80 -5.71 -5.30
C ALA A 192 -21.68 -4.69 -4.14
N PHE A 193 -20.50 -4.09 -3.94
CA PHE A 193 -20.18 -3.21 -2.80
C PHE A 193 -19.71 -1.83 -3.31
N PRO A 194 -20.64 -0.89 -3.59
CA PRO A 194 -20.31 0.37 -4.25
C PRO A 194 -19.19 1.18 -3.58
N ALA A 195 -19.15 1.24 -2.25
CA ALA A 195 -18.09 1.90 -1.51
C ALA A 195 -16.74 1.19 -1.68
N ALA A 196 -16.69 -0.14 -1.50
CA ALA A 196 -15.43 -0.88 -1.65
C ALA A 196 -14.91 -0.79 -3.09
N ARG A 197 -15.80 -0.87 -4.09
CA ARG A 197 -15.45 -0.67 -5.49
C ARG A 197 -14.94 0.73 -5.76
N HIS A 198 -15.58 1.77 -5.20
CA HIS A 198 -15.12 3.16 -5.30
C HIS A 198 -13.68 3.28 -4.80
N TYR A 199 -13.37 2.72 -3.63
CA TYR A 199 -12.03 2.69 -3.08
C TYR A 199 -11.00 2.10 -4.05
N PHE A 200 -11.27 0.92 -4.63
CA PHE A 200 -10.33 0.30 -5.57
C PHE A 200 -10.19 1.10 -6.88
N LYS A 201 -11.24 1.79 -7.35
CA LYS A 201 -11.13 2.71 -8.49
C LYS A 201 -10.20 3.89 -8.19
N ILE A 202 -10.30 4.49 -6.99
CA ILE A 202 -9.38 5.54 -6.52
C ILE A 202 -7.95 5.02 -6.48
N ARG A 203 -7.76 3.79 -5.99
CA ARG A 203 -6.43 3.15 -5.93
C ARG A 203 -5.82 2.98 -7.31
N VAL A 204 -6.60 2.53 -8.30
CA VAL A 204 -6.15 2.44 -9.69
C VAL A 204 -5.73 3.81 -10.23
N ASP A 205 -6.61 4.82 -10.12
CA ASP A 205 -6.31 6.16 -10.63
C ASP A 205 -5.12 6.82 -9.92
N ALA A 206 -4.97 6.63 -8.61
CA ALA A 206 -3.84 7.19 -7.84
C ALA A 206 -2.51 6.58 -8.27
N VAL A 207 -2.48 5.26 -8.54
CA VAL A 207 -1.29 4.59 -9.06
C VAL A 207 -0.99 5.05 -10.49
N ASN A 208 -2.01 5.18 -11.34
CA ASN A 208 -1.84 5.70 -12.71
C ASN A 208 -1.32 7.15 -12.72
N ALA A 209 -1.88 8.03 -11.89
CA ALA A 209 -1.41 9.40 -11.75
C ALA A 209 0.03 9.49 -11.24
N ALA A 210 0.42 8.61 -10.30
CA ALA A 210 1.81 8.49 -9.85
C ALA A 210 2.74 8.00 -10.96
N ASN A 211 2.31 7.00 -11.76
CA ASN A 211 3.08 6.52 -12.90
C ASN A 211 3.21 7.61 -13.98
N TYR A 212 2.14 8.35 -14.25
CA TYR A 212 2.13 9.47 -15.17
C TYR A 212 3.18 10.53 -14.80
N ALA A 213 3.21 10.95 -13.53
CA ALA A 213 4.16 11.96 -13.06
C ALA A 213 5.62 11.52 -13.26
N ARG A 214 5.90 10.21 -13.13
CA ARG A 214 7.22 9.63 -13.42
C ARG A 214 7.55 9.61 -14.92
N CYS A 215 6.56 9.47 -15.79
CA CYS A 215 6.78 9.46 -17.25
C CYS A 215 7.02 10.85 -17.83
N VAL A 216 6.30 11.86 -17.37
CA VAL A 216 6.25 13.20 -17.99
C VAL A 216 7.26 14.17 -17.41
N LEU A 217 7.56 14.11 -16.10
CA LEU A 217 8.47 15.09 -15.49
C LEU A 217 9.95 14.97 -15.89
N PRO A 218 10.55 13.78 -16.09
CA PRO A 218 11.91 13.69 -16.63
C PRO A 218 12.05 14.42 -17.98
N GLN A 219 11.00 14.38 -18.81
CA GLN A 219 10.97 15.02 -20.12
C GLN A 219 10.92 16.55 -20.07
N THR A 220 10.80 17.15 -18.88
CA THR A 220 10.81 18.62 -18.68
C THR A 220 12.18 19.17 -18.27
N GLY A 221 13.24 18.35 -18.18
CA GLY A 221 14.58 18.86 -17.86
C GLY A 221 15.77 17.89 -17.84
N ASP A 222 15.63 16.59 -18.12
CA ASP A 222 16.76 15.66 -18.22
C ASP A 222 16.50 14.58 -19.28
N GLU A 223 17.39 14.42 -20.27
CA GLU A 223 17.23 13.58 -21.48
C GLU A 223 17.32 12.06 -21.21
N THR A 224 16.75 11.58 -20.10
CA THR A 224 16.59 10.14 -19.89
C THR A 224 15.28 9.68 -20.50
N SER A 225 15.38 8.78 -21.49
CA SER A 225 14.27 8.26 -22.29
C SER A 225 13.03 7.93 -21.46
N PRO A 226 11.81 8.19 -22.00
CA PRO A 226 10.57 7.90 -21.30
C PRO A 226 10.52 6.45 -20.85
N VAL A 227 10.32 6.23 -19.54
CA VAL A 227 9.94 4.91 -19.05
C VAL A 227 8.53 4.66 -19.60
N LYS A 228 8.43 3.91 -20.70
CA LYS A 228 7.15 3.44 -21.21
C LYS A 228 6.49 2.63 -20.10
N THR A 229 5.50 3.22 -19.45
CA THR A 229 4.81 2.61 -18.32
C THR A 229 3.39 2.35 -18.75
N ASP A 230 2.98 1.08 -18.71
CA ASP A 230 1.60 0.72 -18.96
C ASP A 230 0.72 1.22 -17.80
N PHE A 231 -0.50 1.62 -18.11
CA PHE A 231 -1.48 2.11 -17.14
C PHE A 231 -2.51 1.02 -16.81
N PHE A 232 -2.97 1.01 -15.55
CA PHE A 232 -3.95 0.07 -15.06
C PHE A 232 -5.36 0.44 -15.52
N ALA A 233 -6.17 -0.56 -15.88
CA ALA A 233 -7.58 -0.37 -16.24
C ALA A 233 -8.51 -0.39 -15.02
N GLY A 234 -9.74 0.11 -15.20
CA GLY A 234 -10.82 -0.04 -14.23
C GLY A 234 -11.02 1.12 -13.25
N GLY A 235 -10.15 2.13 -13.29
CA GLY A 235 -10.28 3.40 -12.56
C GLY A 235 -11.47 4.26 -13.01
N PHE A 236 -11.57 5.49 -12.49
CA PHE A 236 -12.51 6.49 -13.03
C PHE A 236 -12.00 7.11 -14.33
N ILE A 237 -10.68 7.11 -14.53
CA ILE A 237 -10.04 7.61 -15.73
C ILE A 237 -9.58 6.40 -16.54
N ASP A 238 -9.89 6.39 -17.83
CA ASP A 238 -9.47 5.31 -18.71
C ASP A 238 -7.94 5.30 -18.88
N LYS A 239 -7.35 4.11 -19.01
CA LYS A 239 -5.90 3.94 -19.20
C LYS A 239 -5.41 4.60 -20.51
N ASP A 240 -6.29 4.68 -21.51
CA ASP A 240 -5.96 5.25 -22.82
C ASP A 240 -5.85 6.77 -22.70
N VAL A 241 -6.66 7.41 -21.84
CA VAL A 241 -6.55 8.84 -21.52
C VAL A 241 -5.19 9.18 -20.91
N PHE A 242 -4.68 8.33 -20.00
CA PHE A 242 -3.33 8.52 -19.47
C PHE A 242 -2.25 8.35 -20.54
N SER A 243 -2.41 7.34 -21.42
CA SER A 243 -1.46 7.06 -22.50
C SER A 243 -1.36 8.21 -23.51
N GLU A 244 -2.51 8.75 -23.92
CA GLU A 244 -2.60 9.92 -24.81
C GLU A 244 -2.00 11.16 -24.15
N ALA A 245 -2.31 11.40 -22.88
CA ALA A 245 -1.82 12.56 -22.15
C ALA A 245 -0.29 12.55 -21.98
N VAL A 246 0.33 11.38 -21.81
CA VAL A 246 1.80 11.25 -21.77
C VAL A 246 2.39 11.65 -23.13
N GLY A 247 1.81 11.19 -24.24
CA GLY A 247 2.26 11.54 -25.58
C GLY A 247 2.12 13.03 -25.90
N ALA A 248 1.10 13.69 -25.34
CA ALA A 248 0.83 15.10 -25.53
C ALA A 248 1.47 16.03 -24.46
N LEU A 249 2.18 15.48 -23.47
CA LEU A 249 2.83 16.23 -22.38
C LEU A 249 1.86 17.18 -21.63
N VAL A 250 0.62 16.74 -21.43
CA VAL A 250 -0.42 17.56 -20.79
C VAL A 250 -0.17 17.68 -19.29
N ASP A 251 -0.60 18.77 -18.65
CA ASP A 251 -0.60 18.83 -17.19
C ASP A 251 -1.57 17.78 -16.60
N PRO A 252 -1.10 16.82 -15.79
CA PRO A 252 -1.94 15.78 -15.20
C PRO A 252 -3.10 16.32 -14.37
N THR A 253 -2.99 17.53 -13.81
CA THR A 253 -4.08 18.07 -12.99
C THR A 253 -5.37 18.35 -13.78
N SER A 254 -5.24 18.57 -15.09
CA SER A 254 -6.37 18.75 -16.00
C SER A 254 -7.20 17.47 -16.18
N LEU A 255 -6.53 16.30 -16.22
CA LEU A 255 -7.16 14.97 -16.37
C LEU A 255 -8.08 14.64 -15.20
N PHE A 256 -7.78 15.16 -14.02
CA PHE A 256 -8.56 14.89 -12.81
C PHE A 256 -9.79 15.77 -12.70
N SER A 257 -9.81 16.94 -13.35
CA SER A 257 -10.82 17.97 -13.10
C SER A 257 -12.23 17.57 -13.53
N SER A 258 -12.33 16.73 -14.57
CA SER A 258 -13.60 16.20 -15.08
C SER A 258 -13.98 14.83 -14.49
N SER A 259 -13.12 14.21 -13.68
CA SER A 259 -13.34 12.85 -13.19
C SER A 259 -13.79 12.82 -11.73
N ARG A 260 -14.40 11.71 -11.31
CA ARG A 260 -14.75 11.47 -9.90
C ARG A 260 -13.52 11.37 -8.99
N PHE A 261 -12.33 11.23 -9.56
CA PHE A 261 -11.06 11.25 -8.83
C PHE A 261 -10.64 12.67 -8.40
N HIS A 262 -11.26 13.72 -8.96
CA HIS A 262 -10.95 15.13 -8.68
C HIS A 262 -10.75 15.44 -7.19
N GLU A 263 -11.57 14.86 -6.32
CA GLU A 263 -11.55 15.18 -4.89
C GLU A 263 -10.32 14.65 -4.15
N TYR A 264 -9.65 13.63 -4.71
CA TYR A 264 -8.48 12.97 -4.13
C TYR A 264 -7.16 13.48 -4.72
N ARG A 265 -7.23 14.41 -5.68
CA ARG A 265 -6.06 15.03 -6.31
C ARG A 265 -5.41 16.12 -5.46
N LYS A 266 -6.01 16.53 -4.33
CA LYS A 266 -5.54 17.69 -3.55
C LYS A 266 -4.08 17.54 -3.08
N SER A 267 -3.66 16.30 -2.82
CA SER A 267 -2.29 15.94 -2.45
C SER A 267 -1.37 15.73 -3.64
N PHE A 268 -1.91 15.77 -4.86
CA PHE A 268 -1.14 15.68 -6.10
C PHE A 268 -0.57 17.07 -6.44
N SER A 269 0.72 17.26 -6.17
CA SER A 269 1.47 18.33 -6.83
C SER A 269 2.14 17.73 -8.06
N GLY A 270 1.84 18.28 -9.24
CA GLY A 270 2.43 17.83 -10.51
C GLY A 270 3.95 17.71 -10.42
N ALA A 271 4.62 18.71 -9.82
CA ALA A 271 6.06 18.73 -9.54
C ALA A 271 6.54 17.76 -8.43
N GLY A 272 5.64 17.28 -7.57
CA GLY A 272 5.99 16.50 -6.38
C GLY A 272 6.04 15.00 -6.61
N ALA A 273 5.21 14.40 -7.48
CA ALA A 273 5.02 12.94 -7.54
C ALA A 273 6.01 12.17 -8.45
N HIS A 274 7.14 12.75 -8.84
CA HIS A 274 8.14 12.10 -9.72
C HIS A 274 9.03 11.10 -9.02
N THR A 275 9.31 11.27 -7.72
CA THR A 275 10.13 10.31 -6.98
C THR A 275 9.29 9.13 -6.50
N PRO A 276 9.88 7.93 -6.31
CA PRO A 276 9.17 6.81 -5.69
C PRO A 276 8.56 7.16 -4.32
N VAL A 277 9.25 7.99 -3.52
CA VAL A 277 8.81 8.38 -2.16
C VAL A 277 7.55 9.23 -2.23
N THR A 278 7.56 10.26 -3.06
CA THR A 278 6.44 11.20 -3.19
C THR A 278 5.26 10.60 -3.92
N ALA A 279 5.50 9.74 -4.92
CA ALA A 279 4.49 8.91 -5.54
C ALA A 279 3.79 7.99 -4.53
N SER A 280 4.57 7.29 -3.68
CA SER A 280 4.00 6.44 -2.62
C SER A 280 3.19 7.26 -1.62
N LYS A 281 3.68 8.44 -1.21
CA LYS A 281 2.94 9.34 -0.33
C LYS A 281 1.60 9.75 -0.95
N PHE A 282 1.58 10.14 -2.22
CA PHE A 282 0.36 10.52 -2.92
C PHE A 282 -0.69 9.39 -2.93
N ILE A 283 -0.28 8.16 -3.25
CA ILE A 283 -1.18 6.99 -3.24
C ILE A 283 -1.73 6.73 -1.84
N ASP A 284 -0.88 6.82 -0.81
CA ASP A 284 -1.29 6.66 0.60
C ASP A 284 -2.29 7.77 1.01
N ASP A 285 -2.00 9.03 0.67
CA ASP A 285 -2.84 10.19 1.02
C ASP A 285 -4.21 10.14 0.35
N ALA A 286 -4.27 9.80 -0.94
CA ALA A 286 -5.55 9.61 -1.65
C ALA A 286 -6.39 8.51 -1.00
N SER A 287 -5.75 7.43 -0.52
CA SER A 287 -6.41 6.35 0.21
C SER A 287 -6.91 6.83 1.57
N THR A 288 -6.11 7.58 2.33
CA THR A 288 -6.52 8.17 3.62
C THR A 288 -7.70 9.11 3.44
N ASP A 289 -7.67 9.99 2.44
CA ASP A 289 -8.73 10.97 2.19
C ASP A 289 -10.07 10.29 1.89
N TYR A 290 -10.05 9.14 1.20
CA TYR A 290 -11.23 8.31 1.02
C TYR A 290 -11.77 7.76 2.35
N TRP A 291 -10.91 7.15 3.17
CA TRP A 291 -11.35 6.56 4.44
C TRP A 291 -11.84 7.60 5.45
N VAL A 292 -11.23 8.79 5.47
CA VAL A 292 -11.70 9.91 6.32
C VAL A 292 -13.12 10.32 5.98
N LYS A 293 -13.48 10.36 4.69
CA LYS A 293 -14.86 10.63 4.27
C LYS A 293 -15.80 9.51 4.67
N MET A 294 -15.41 8.26 4.39
CA MET A 294 -16.24 7.09 4.70
C MET A 294 -16.50 6.93 6.19
N ARG A 295 -15.60 7.41 7.07
CA ARG A 295 -15.81 7.39 8.53
C ARG A 295 -17.11 8.06 8.98
N LEU A 296 -17.64 9.01 8.21
CA LEU A 296 -18.89 9.72 8.52
C LEU A 296 -20.13 8.83 8.36
N GLU A 297 -20.03 7.75 7.58
CA GLU A 297 -21.12 6.80 7.42
C GLU A 297 -21.35 6.02 8.73
N PRO A 298 -22.59 5.96 9.24
CA PRO A 298 -22.86 5.48 10.60
C PRO A 298 -22.55 3.99 10.79
N PHE A 299 -22.83 3.16 9.79
CA PHE A 299 -22.63 1.71 9.86
C PHE A 299 -22.07 1.16 8.56
N GLY A 300 -21.16 0.19 8.65
CA GLY A 300 -20.62 -0.52 7.49
C GLY A 300 -19.19 -1.00 7.69
N PHE A 301 -18.70 -1.74 6.70
CA PHE A 301 -17.35 -2.31 6.67
C PHE A 301 -16.24 -1.27 6.73
N HIS A 302 -16.52 -0.04 6.30
CA HIS A 302 -15.55 1.04 6.19
C HIS A 302 -14.94 1.47 7.52
N HIS A 303 -15.63 1.24 8.65
CA HIS A 303 -15.02 1.46 9.96
C HIS A 303 -13.85 0.49 10.16
N VAL A 304 -14.07 -0.81 9.92
CA VAL A 304 -13.04 -1.85 10.08
C VAL A 304 -11.86 -1.62 9.13
N CYS A 305 -12.15 -1.40 7.83
CA CYS A 305 -11.11 -1.18 6.83
C CYS A 305 -10.41 0.18 7.02
N GLY A 306 -11.15 1.23 7.36
CA GLY A 306 -10.61 2.56 7.63
C GLY A 306 -9.66 2.57 8.82
N TYR A 307 -10.00 1.89 9.91
CA TYR A 307 -9.09 1.71 11.05
C TYR A 307 -7.84 0.90 10.66
N ALA A 308 -7.98 -0.18 9.89
CA ALA A 308 -6.84 -0.96 9.42
C ALA A 308 -5.88 -0.13 8.55
N HIS A 309 -6.42 0.72 7.68
CA HIS A 309 -5.64 1.69 6.90
C HIS A 309 -4.98 2.75 7.79
N ALA A 310 -5.70 3.28 8.76
CA ALA A 310 -5.22 4.30 9.69
C ALA A 310 -4.05 3.78 10.54
N LEU A 311 -4.16 2.58 11.10
CA LEU A 311 -3.09 1.94 11.88
C LEU A 311 -1.82 1.73 11.04
N LYS A 312 -1.95 1.25 9.80
CA LYS A 312 -0.80 1.12 8.88
C LYS A 312 -0.16 2.47 8.60
N THR A 313 -0.97 3.49 8.33
CA THR A 313 -0.50 4.84 8.02
C THR A 313 0.23 5.48 9.21
N GLU A 314 -0.30 5.29 10.43
CA GLU A 314 0.33 5.72 11.68
C GLU A 314 1.70 5.08 11.87
N ILE A 315 1.80 3.75 11.75
CA ILE A 315 3.07 3.02 11.86
C ILE A 315 4.07 3.51 10.82
N LYS A 316 3.61 3.73 9.58
CA LYS A 316 4.43 4.29 8.50
C LYS A 316 4.96 5.67 8.86
N ASN A 317 4.11 6.53 9.41
CA ASN A 317 4.50 7.87 9.85
C ASN A 317 5.51 7.84 11.01
N LEU A 318 5.31 6.97 12.01
CA LEU A 318 6.29 6.77 13.08
C LEU A 318 7.64 6.29 12.54
N LYS A 319 7.64 5.39 11.55
CA LYS A 319 8.86 4.92 10.88
C LYS A 319 9.54 6.05 10.08
N ILE A 320 8.79 6.90 9.39
CA ILE A 320 9.35 8.09 8.71
C ILE A 320 10.03 9.00 9.73
N ILE A 321 9.35 9.31 10.85
CA ILE A 321 9.87 10.23 11.86
C ILE A 321 11.15 9.66 12.46
N SER A 322 11.11 8.41 12.96
CA SER A 322 12.27 7.74 13.53
C SER A 322 13.44 7.64 12.54
N ALA A 323 13.18 7.35 11.26
CA ALA A 323 14.23 7.32 10.24
C ALA A 323 14.79 8.73 9.96
N GLY A 324 13.93 9.74 9.88
CA GLY A 324 14.35 11.13 9.64
C GLY A 324 15.21 11.68 10.77
N ILE A 325 14.84 11.41 12.03
CA ILE A 325 15.62 11.79 13.22
C ILE A 325 17.00 11.12 13.20
N ARG A 326 17.05 9.82 12.94
CA ARG A 326 18.30 9.04 12.80
C ARG A 326 19.21 9.53 11.68
N SER A 327 18.63 10.06 10.63
CA SER A 327 19.35 10.64 9.49
C SER A 327 19.59 12.15 9.63
N HIS A 328 19.28 12.74 10.78
CA HIS A 328 19.43 14.18 11.05
C HIS A 328 18.75 15.07 10.00
N LEU A 329 17.61 14.63 9.47
CA LEU A 329 16.84 15.43 8.53
C LEU A 329 16.20 16.65 9.23
N PRO A 330 16.11 17.80 8.56
CA PRO A 330 15.36 18.94 9.07
C PRO A 330 13.91 18.56 9.41
N PRO A 331 13.33 19.06 10.52
CA PRO A 331 11.94 18.78 10.90
C PRO A 331 10.92 19.09 9.79
N ALA A 332 11.16 20.15 9.01
CA ALA A 332 10.32 20.51 7.88
C ALA A 332 10.29 19.40 6.80
N ASP A 333 11.43 18.79 6.50
CA ASP A 333 11.53 17.71 5.52
C ASP A 333 10.87 16.42 6.00
N ILE A 334 10.99 16.11 7.30
CA ILE A 334 10.28 14.98 7.92
C ILE A 334 8.77 15.22 7.80
N LYS A 335 8.30 16.41 8.19
CA LYS A 335 6.87 16.79 8.12
C LYS A 335 6.32 16.70 6.71
N ASN A 336 7.08 17.13 5.70
CA ASN A 336 6.67 17.05 4.29
C ASN A 336 6.52 15.60 3.79
N ARG A 337 7.21 14.65 4.41
CA ARG A 337 7.12 13.21 4.09
C ARG A 337 6.00 12.49 4.83
N LEU A 338 5.41 13.08 5.86
CA LEU A 338 4.31 12.48 6.61
C LEU A 338 3.09 12.29 5.71
N ARG A 339 2.47 11.12 5.79
CA ARG A 339 1.18 10.83 5.15
C ARG A 339 0.06 11.52 5.93
N HIS A 340 -1.05 11.79 5.24
CA HIS A 340 -2.28 12.27 5.87
C HIS A 340 -2.68 11.35 7.02
N SER A 341 -3.11 11.96 8.11
CA SER A 341 -3.66 11.25 9.27
C SER A 341 -5.14 10.99 9.06
N TYR A 342 -5.62 9.89 9.62
CA TYR A 342 -7.04 9.59 9.68
C TYR A 342 -7.80 10.52 10.66
N PHE A 343 -7.11 11.11 11.64
CA PHE A 343 -7.64 12.07 12.62
C PHE A 343 -6.92 13.42 12.59
#